data_AF-A0A402BNX5-F1
#
_entry.id   AF-A0A402BNX5-F1
#
_cell.length_a   1.000
_cell.length_b   1.000
_cell.length_c   1.000
_cell.angle_alpha   90.00
_cell.angle_beta   90.00
_cell.angle_gamma   90.00
#
_symmetry.space_group_name_H-M   'P 1'
#
loop_
_entity.id
_entity.type
_entity.pdbx_description
1 polymer ?
#
loop_
_entity_poly.entity_id
_entity_poly.type
_entity_poly.pdbx_seq_one_letter_code
_entity_poly.pdbx_strand_id
1 'polypeptide(L)' 'MPTYKVFLDGKDTGSLVTGSNYADAYFDVASLLPLTYSNVVELKELDSPENVLH' A
#
# COMPACT_ATOMS: atom_id res chain seq x y z
N MET A 1 0.42 -13.20 3.79
CA MET A 1 -0.17 -11.85 3.90
C MET A 1 0.48 -11.00 2.83
N PRO A 2 -0.28 -10.47 1.87
CA PRO A 2 0.28 -9.63 0.82
C PRO A 2 0.95 -8.39 1.41
N THR A 3 2.05 -7.99 0.80
CA THR A 3 2.77 -6.77 1.16
C THR A 3 2.47 -5.74 0.09
N TYR A 4 2.14 -4.52 0.49
CA TYR A 4 1.81 -3.43 -0.41
C TYR A 4 2.84 -2.32 -0.28
N LYS A 5 3.25 -1.79 -1.43
CA LYS A 5 4.03 -0.58 -1.53
C LYS A 5 3.12 0.63 -1.59
N VAL A 6 3.40 1.61 -0.74
CA VAL A 6 2.56 2.79 -0.56
C VAL A 6 3.00 3.91 -1.49
N PHE A 7 2.04 4.46 -2.22
CA PHE A 7 2.20 5.66 -3.02
C PHE A 7 1.25 6.73 -2.53
N LEU A 8 1.77 7.94 -2.36
CA LEU A 8 1.01 9.13 -1.97
C LEU A 8 1.10 10.16 -3.09
N ASP A 9 -0.04 10.52 -3.66
CA ASP A 9 -0.13 11.45 -4.80
C ASP A 9 0.77 11.01 -5.97
N GLY A 10 0.78 9.70 -6.26
CA GLY A 10 1.62 9.09 -7.29
C GLY A 10 3.10 8.98 -6.93
N LYS A 11 3.53 9.42 -5.74
CA LYS A 11 4.92 9.35 -5.28
C LYS A 11 5.13 8.17 -4.34
N ASP A 12 6.17 7.39 -4.60
CA ASP A 12 6.65 6.34 -3.71
C ASP A 12 7.07 6.92 -2.35
N THR A 13 6.43 6.46 -1.28
CA THR A 13 6.76 6.92 0.09
C THR A 13 7.92 6.13 0.70
N GLY A 14 8.33 5.02 0.08
CA GLY A 14 9.27 4.04 0.63
C GLY A 14 8.67 3.19 1.75
N SER A 15 7.39 3.39 2.09
CA SER A 15 6.70 2.63 3.13
C SER A 15 6.12 1.34 2.56
N LEU A 16 6.17 0.29 3.37
CA LEU A 16 5.55 -0.99 3.09
C LEU A 16 4.55 -1.27 4.20
N VAL A 17 3.36 -1.72 3.81
CA VAL A 17 2.33 -2.18 4.74
C VAL A 17 1.92 -3.60 4.39
N THR A 18 1.53 -4.36 5.39
CA THR A 18 0.98 -5.70 5.22
C THR A 18 -0.46 -5.69 5.66
N GLY A 19 -1.31 -6.43 4.95
CA GLY A 19 -2.72 -6.47 5.30
C GLY A 19 -3.35 -7.79 4.85
N SER A 20 -4.39 -8.21 5.54
CA SER A 20 -5.16 -9.40 5.12
C SER A 20 -5.98 -9.12 3.85
N ASN A 21 -6.29 -7.85 3.58
CA ASN A 21 -6.96 -7.34 2.39
C ASN A 21 -6.57 -5.86 2.16
N TYR A 22 -7.01 -5.28 1.05
CA TYR A 22 -6.72 -3.88 0.71
C TYR A 22 -7.17 -2.87 1.77
N ALA A 23 -8.35 -3.06 2.38
CA ALA A 23 -8.88 -2.12 3.37
C ALA A 23 -8.03 -2.13 4.65
N ASP A 24 -7.62 -3.31 5.09
CA ASP A 24 -6.73 -3.52 6.23
C ASP A 24 -5.39 -2.79 6.02
N ALA A 25 -4.78 -3.00 4.84
CA ALA A 25 -3.55 -2.32 4.45
C ALA A 25 -3.73 -0.78 4.38
N TYR A 26 -4.87 -0.32 3.87
CA TYR A 26 -5.18 1.12 3.78
C TYR A 26 -5.30 1.78 5.16
N PHE A 27 -5.96 1.12 6.12
CA PHE A 27 -6.04 1.61 7.49
C PHE A 27 -4.67 1.73 8.15
N ASP A 28 -3.77 0.80 7.85
CA ASP A 28 -2.40 0.82 8.36
C ASP A 28 -1.61 2.01 7.77
N VAL A 29 -1.76 2.29 6.47
CA VAL A 29 -1.18 3.49 5.83
C VAL A 29 -1.71 4.77 6.48
N ALA A 30 -3.03 4.86 6.69
CA ALA A 30 -3.65 6.02 7.30
C ALA A 30 -3.21 6.26 8.75
N SER A 31 -2.75 5.21 9.44
CA SER A 31 -2.20 5.29 10.78
C SER A 31 -0.71 5.69 10.79
N LEU A 32 0.03 5.36 9.72
CA LEU A 32 1.47 5.63 9.57
C LEU A 32 1.79 7.01 9.00
N LEU A 33 0.95 7.53 8.10
CA LEU A 33 1.18 8.77 7.37
C LEU A 33 0.16 9.84 7.77
N PRO A 34 0.55 11.12 7.90
CA PRO A 34 -0.37 12.21 8.12
C PRO A 34 -1.12 12.53 6.83
N LEU A 35 -2.10 11.70 6.50
CA LEU A 35 -2.96 11.88 5.33
C LEU A 35 -3.90 13.06 5.53
N THR A 36 -4.11 13.82 4.47
CA THR A 36 -5.17 14.83 4.35
C THR A 36 -6.25 14.33 3.39
N TYR A 37 -7.43 14.95 3.42
CA TYR A 37 -8.53 14.61 2.49
C TYR A 37 -8.19 14.77 1.01
N SER A 38 -7.15 15.54 0.68
CA SER A 38 -6.71 15.74 -0.70
C SER A 38 -5.70 14.72 -1.18
N ASN A 39 -5.12 13.92 -0.27
CA ASN A 39 -4.09 12.98 -0.66
C ASN A 39 -4.71 11.72 -1.27
N VAL A 40 -4.20 11.32 -2.44
CA VAL A 40 -4.56 10.05 -3.06
C VAL A 40 -3.57 8.98 -2.61
N VAL A 41 -4.06 7.99 -1.88
CA VAL A 41 -3.27 6.82 -1.48
C VAL A 41 -3.52 5.69 -2.48
N GLU A 42 -2.44 5.18 -3.06
CA GLU A 42 -2.45 4.01 -3.91
C GLU A 42 -1.57 2.93 -3.29
N LEU A 43 -2.09 1.70 -3.25
CA LEU A 43 -1.37 0.54 -2.76
C LEU A 43 -1.09 -0.37 -3.95
N LYS A 44 0.18 -0.65 -4.20
CA LYS A 44 0.58 -1.64 -5.20
C LYS A 44 1.07 -2.87 -4.48
N GLU A 45 0.36 -3.98 -4.64
CA GLU A 45 0.80 -5.25 -4.10
C GLU A 45 2.17 -5.59 -4.68
N LEU A 46 3.13 -5.85 -3.80
CA LEU A 46 4.38 -6.46 -4.17
C LEU A 46 4.09 -7.94 -4.32
N ASP A 47 4.02 -8.35 -5.58
CA ASP A 47 3.86 -9.72 -6.04
C ASP A 47 4.43 -10.72 -5.01
N SER A 48 3.53 -11.48 -4.41
CA SER A 48 3.90 -12.77 -3.83
C SER A 48 4.59 -13.58 -4.95
N PRO A 49 5.53 -14.49 -4.67
CA PRO A 49 6.30 -15.24 -5.69
C PRO A 49 5.48 -16.06 -6.70
N GLU A 50 4.15 -15.93 -6.72
CA GLU A 50 3.19 -16.61 -7.57
C GLU A 50 2.81 -15.85 -8.86
N ASN A 51 3.10 -14.55 -9.05
CA ASN A 51 2.90 -13.89 -10.37
C ASN A 51 4.13 -13.35 -11.11
N VAL A 52 5.23 -14.08 -10.97
CA VAL A 52 6.32 -14.15 -11.97
C VAL A 52 6.10 -15.19 -13.09
N LEU A 53 4.92 -15.80 -13.20
CA LEU A 53 4.56 -16.75 -14.27
C LEU A 53 3.24 -16.35 -14.92
N HIS A 54 3.25 -15.31 -15.77
CA HIS A 54 2.25 -15.14 -16.83
C HIS A 54 2.84 -14.39 -18.02
#